data_AF-A0A5C7F6L5-F1
#
_entry.id   AF-A0A5C7F6L5-F1
#
_cell.length_a   1.000
_cell.length_b   1.000
_cell.length_c   1.000
_cell.angle_alpha   90.00
_cell.angle_beta   90.00
_cell.angle_gamma   90.00
#
_symmetry.space_group_name_H-M   'P 1'
#
loop_
_entity.id
_entity.type
_entity.pdbx_description
1 polymer ?
#
loop_
_entity_poly.entity_id
_entity_poly.type
_entity_poly.pdbx_seq_one_letter_code
_entity_poly.pdbx_strand_id
1 'polypeptide(L)'
;MQNTIGKSQEDITQGLQHWKSIVAKYQKASTGRAIGQLFSSFGPFVALWIAMYFSVDYSIWLTLGLGAINAFFLVRIFIIQHDCGHYSFLKKRKVNDIIGFVCSFFSSIPYTYWARVHSYHHGHTGQLEHRDIGDIDFLTVEEYRKLGKWDRFKYRAFRHPVVLFVIVPVIYLGVMLRIPSISFEGWKKVHIKQHINNLLIAAVYIGLGFLLGWKAFLIVQGSIIFFFGIIAFWFFYVQHQHEHTYMQWTKNWDYLTAAIKGASFYKLPRFLHFLTGNIGYHHIHHLSSRIPNYNLRRCAKENPVLQKYVTKVSFFQSLPMMFNKLWDEEKQRMITFREFYRSEAKMNVA
;
A
#
# COMPACT_ATOMS: atom_id res chain seq x y z
N MET A 1 -15.76 -6.46 -27.28
CA MET A 1 -15.26 -6.13 -25.93
C MET A 1 -14.26 -4.97 -25.93
N GLN A 2 -13.27 -4.91 -26.84
CA GLN A 2 -12.42 -3.71 -27.02
C GLN A 2 -13.23 -2.41 -27.19
N ASN A 3 -14.34 -2.47 -27.93
CA ASN A 3 -15.26 -1.34 -28.12
C ASN A 3 -15.93 -0.85 -26.81
N THR A 4 -16.10 -1.72 -25.81
CA THR A 4 -16.71 -1.39 -24.51
C THR A 4 -15.68 -0.78 -23.55
N ILE A 5 -14.42 -1.24 -23.64
CA ILE A 5 -13.29 -0.70 -22.86
C ILE A 5 -12.97 0.71 -23.36
N GLY A 6 -12.83 0.89 -24.67
CA GLY A 6 -12.62 2.19 -25.31
C GLY A 6 -13.71 3.18 -24.90
N LYS A 7 -14.99 2.76 -24.96
CA LYS A 7 -16.11 3.60 -24.51
C LYS A 7 -16.05 3.94 -23.01
N SER A 8 -15.71 2.99 -22.13
CA SER A 8 -15.55 3.28 -20.69
C SER A 8 -14.39 4.25 -20.41
N GLN A 9 -13.30 4.17 -21.17
CA GLN A 9 -12.13 5.02 -21.03
C GLN A 9 -12.39 6.43 -21.59
N GLU A 10 -13.08 6.53 -22.72
CA GLU A 10 -13.58 7.78 -23.27
C GLU A 10 -14.55 8.48 -22.31
N ASP A 11 -15.52 7.75 -21.73
CA ASP A 11 -16.49 8.26 -20.75
C ASP A 11 -15.81 8.82 -19.50
N ILE A 12 -14.70 8.20 -19.06
CA ILE A 12 -13.90 8.68 -17.93
C ILE A 12 -13.12 9.92 -18.33
N THR A 13 -12.47 9.89 -19.50
CA THR A 13 -11.65 11.00 -19.99
C THR A 13 -12.48 12.25 -20.19
N GLN A 14 -13.65 12.14 -20.81
CA GLN A 14 -14.60 13.23 -20.97
C GLN A 14 -15.18 13.67 -19.62
N GLY A 15 -15.65 12.74 -18.80
CA GLY A 15 -16.25 13.03 -17.49
C GLY A 15 -15.29 13.67 -16.49
N LEU A 16 -13.98 13.49 -16.68
CA LEU A 16 -12.92 14.01 -15.82
C LEU A 16 -11.94 14.94 -16.55
N GLN A 17 -12.30 15.53 -17.70
CA GLN A 17 -11.40 16.37 -18.50
C GLN A 17 -10.70 17.52 -17.73
N HIS A 18 -11.31 17.99 -16.63
CA HIS A 18 -10.77 19.06 -15.77
C HIS A 18 -10.20 18.55 -14.44
N TRP A 19 -9.91 17.25 -14.29
CA TRP A 19 -9.47 16.68 -13.02
C TRP A 19 -8.21 17.35 -12.47
N LYS A 20 -7.27 17.79 -13.33
CA LYS A 20 -6.04 18.47 -12.92
C LYS A 20 -6.31 19.77 -12.16
N SER A 21 -7.26 20.58 -12.63
CA SER A 21 -7.62 21.84 -11.97
C SER A 21 -8.38 21.60 -10.66
N ILE A 22 -9.17 20.52 -10.59
CA ILE A 22 -9.83 20.06 -9.37
C ILE A 22 -8.78 19.71 -8.31
N VAL A 23 -7.86 18.79 -8.60
CA VAL A 23 -6.90 18.28 -7.60
C VAL A 23 -5.88 19.33 -7.16
N ALA A 24 -5.50 20.27 -8.04
CA ALA A 24 -4.51 21.32 -7.73
C ALA A 24 -4.87 22.13 -6.48
N LYS A 25 -6.17 22.39 -6.24
CA LYS A 25 -6.66 23.12 -5.05
C LYS A 25 -6.37 22.39 -3.72
N TYR A 26 -6.16 21.08 -3.78
CA TYR A 26 -5.95 20.22 -2.61
C TYR A 26 -4.49 19.84 -2.36
N GLN A 27 -3.57 20.16 -3.29
CA GLN A 27 -2.13 19.90 -3.15
C GLN A 27 -1.43 20.86 -2.16
N LYS A 28 -2.12 21.88 -1.65
CA LYS A 28 -1.54 22.85 -0.71
C LYS A 28 -1.34 22.23 0.67
N ALA A 29 -0.08 22.00 1.03
CA ALA A 29 0.31 21.54 2.36
C ALA A 29 -0.06 22.55 3.45
N SER A 30 -0.51 22.04 4.60
CA SER A 30 -0.84 22.82 5.80
C SER A 30 0.03 22.37 6.97
N THR A 31 0.96 23.23 7.39
CA THR A 31 1.87 22.94 8.50
C THR A 31 1.12 22.64 9.80
N GLY A 32 0.06 23.39 10.12
CA GLY A 32 -0.74 23.14 11.32
C GLY A 32 -1.41 21.76 11.31
N ARG A 33 -1.98 21.33 10.16
CA ARG A 33 -2.57 19.99 10.02
C ARG A 33 -1.51 18.89 10.08
N ALA A 34 -0.35 19.11 9.46
CA ALA A 34 0.77 18.17 9.50
C ALA A 34 1.29 17.98 10.93
N ILE A 35 1.49 19.07 11.68
CA ILE A 35 1.90 19.02 13.10
C ILE A 35 0.85 18.29 13.94
N GLY A 36 -0.44 18.61 13.77
CA GLY A 36 -1.52 17.90 14.46
C GLY A 36 -1.55 16.40 14.14
N GLN A 37 -1.23 16.01 12.91
CA GLN A 37 -1.10 14.60 12.53
C GLN A 37 0.13 13.93 13.15
N LEU A 38 1.26 14.62 13.26
CA LEU A 38 2.43 14.10 13.96
C LEU A 38 2.09 13.78 15.41
N PHE A 39 1.50 14.73 16.16
CA PHE A 39 1.12 14.52 17.56
C PHE A 39 0.06 13.42 17.73
N SER A 40 -1.00 13.44 16.92
CA SER A 40 -2.07 12.42 16.98
C SER A 40 -1.67 11.04 16.45
N SER A 41 -0.45 10.88 15.93
CA SER A 41 0.10 9.58 15.50
C SER A 41 1.19 9.11 16.45
N PHE A 42 2.23 9.92 16.67
CA PHE A 42 3.35 9.57 17.55
C PHE A 42 2.97 9.56 19.03
N GLY A 43 2.11 10.46 19.50
CA GLY A 43 1.71 10.53 20.91
C GLY A 43 1.05 9.23 21.39
N PRO A 44 -0.07 8.79 20.78
CA PRO A 44 -0.68 7.50 21.11
C PRO A 44 0.24 6.31 20.85
N PHE A 45 1.08 6.37 19.80
CA PHE A 45 2.03 5.30 19.51
C PHE A 45 3.01 5.08 20.66
N VAL A 46 3.64 6.15 21.14
CA VAL A 46 4.60 6.11 22.26
C VAL A 46 3.91 5.72 23.55
N ALA A 47 2.71 6.25 23.83
CA ALA A 47 1.95 5.89 25.03
C ALA A 47 1.62 4.39 25.07
N LEU A 48 1.14 3.82 23.95
CA LEU A 48 0.87 2.38 23.85
C LEU A 48 2.15 1.56 23.90
N TRP A 49 3.23 2.02 23.26
CA TRP A 49 4.52 1.34 23.29
C TRP A 49 5.06 1.25 24.73
N ILE A 50 4.97 2.33 25.51
CA ILE A 50 5.33 2.32 26.93
C ILE A 50 4.42 1.38 27.73
N ALA A 51 3.10 1.45 27.54
CA ALA A 51 2.15 0.57 28.21
C ALA A 51 2.41 -0.92 27.92
N MET A 52 2.85 -1.23 26.69
CA MET A 52 3.23 -2.59 26.32
C MET A 52 4.39 -3.11 27.17
N TYR A 53 5.44 -2.32 27.43
CA TYR A 53 6.54 -2.75 28.30
C TYR A 53 6.08 -3.07 29.72
N PHE A 54 5.19 -2.26 30.30
CA PHE A 54 4.61 -2.56 31.61
C PHE A 54 3.70 -3.80 31.61
N SER A 55 3.18 -4.19 30.44
CA SER A 55 2.31 -5.36 30.32
C SER A 55 3.03 -6.68 30.07
N VAL A 56 4.31 -6.67 29.65
CA VAL A 56 5.05 -7.89 29.23
C VAL A 56 5.07 -8.93 30.34
N ASP A 57 5.43 -8.52 31.56
CA ASP A 57 5.55 -9.40 32.71
C ASP A 57 4.18 -9.74 33.34
N TYR A 58 3.14 -8.97 33.02
CA TYR A 58 1.78 -9.18 33.53
C TYR A 58 0.99 -10.17 32.67
N SER A 59 0.96 -9.96 31.36
CA SER A 59 0.24 -10.82 30.41
C SER A 59 0.69 -10.60 28.98
N ILE A 60 1.30 -11.63 28.39
CA ILE A 60 1.71 -11.61 26.99
C ILE A 60 0.53 -11.33 26.04
N TRP A 61 -0.67 -11.85 26.35
CA TRP A 61 -1.86 -11.63 25.53
C TRP A 61 -2.32 -10.17 25.55
N LEU A 62 -2.22 -9.52 26.72
CA LEU A 62 -2.47 -8.08 26.83
C LEU A 62 -1.46 -7.29 26.00
N THR A 63 -0.16 -7.64 26.10
CA THR A 63 0.89 -7.00 25.29
C THR A 63 0.61 -7.14 23.80
N LEU A 64 0.26 -8.33 23.32
CA LEU A 64 -0.05 -8.57 21.91
C LEU A 64 -1.30 -7.80 21.46
N GLY A 65 -2.33 -7.73 22.31
CA GLY A 65 -3.54 -6.94 22.05
C GLY A 65 -3.23 -5.44 21.93
N LEU A 66 -2.42 -4.90 22.83
CA LEU A 66 -1.92 -3.53 22.74
C LEU A 66 -1.07 -3.31 21.49
N GLY A 67 -0.23 -4.29 21.12
CA GLY A 67 0.57 -4.26 19.89
C GLY A 67 -0.29 -4.19 18.63
N ALA A 68 -1.38 -4.95 18.56
CA ALA A 68 -2.33 -4.91 17.46
C ALA A 68 -3.03 -3.55 17.35
N ILE A 69 -3.39 -2.91 18.47
CA ILE A 69 -3.93 -1.55 18.48
C ILE A 69 -2.86 -0.54 18.05
N ASN A 70 -1.64 -0.67 18.58
CA ASN A 70 -0.55 0.25 18.30
C ASN A 70 -0.10 0.20 16.83
N ALA A 71 -0.23 -0.96 16.18
CA ALA A 71 0.02 -1.12 14.76
C ALA A 71 -0.82 -0.17 13.87
N PHE A 72 -2.04 0.21 14.28
CA PHE A 72 -2.81 1.23 13.56
C PHE A 72 -2.17 2.63 13.64
N PHE A 73 -1.55 2.99 14.77
CA PHE A 73 -0.77 4.22 14.84
C PHE A 73 0.52 4.13 14.05
N LEU A 74 1.13 2.94 13.95
CA LEU A 74 2.25 2.71 13.04
C LEU A 74 1.83 2.85 11.56
N VAL A 75 0.64 2.39 11.17
CA VAL A 75 0.05 2.67 9.84
C VAL A 75 -0.02 4.18 9.59
N ARG A 76 -0.45 4.98 10.56
CA ARG A 76 -0.47 6.45 10.42
C ARG A 76 0.93 7.04 10.25
N ILE A 77 1.90 6.59 11.04
CA ILE A 77 3.29 7.03 10.93
C ILE A 77 3.85 6.68 9.54
N PHE A 78 3.52 5.49 9.02
CA PHE A 78 3.88 5.11 7.65
C PHE A 78 3.19 5.99 6.60
N ILE A 79 1.93 6.37 6.78
CA ILE A 79 1.23 7.29 5.84
C ILE A 79 1.89 8.68 5.85
N ILE A 80 2.36 9.15 7.01
CA ILE A 80 3.16 10.37 7.11
C ILE A 80 4.48 10.22 6.32
N GLN A 81 5.20 9.10 6.51
CA GLN A 81 6.40 8.77 5.74
C GLN A 81 6.13 8.78 4.22
N HIS A 82 5.02 8.17 3.83
CA HIS A 82 4.54 8.07 2.45
C HIS A 82 4.30 9.46 1.84
N ASP A 83 3.54 10.33 2.52
CA ASP A 83 3.27 11.69 2.03
C ASP A 83 4.54 12.56 2.01
N CYS A 84 5.47 12.33 2.93
CA CYS A 84 6.80 12.94 2.87
C CYS A 84 7.55 12.53 1.60
N GLY A 85 7.46 11.25 1.20
CA GLY A 85 8.06 10.73 -0.04
C GLY A 85 7.49 11.37 -1.30
N HIS A 86 6.21 11.76 -1.27
CA HIS A 86 5.55 12.54 -2.33
C HIS A 86 5.76 14.05 -2.22
N TYR A 87 6.48 14.51 -1.19
CA TYR A 87 6.68 15.92 -0.86
C TYR A 87 5.36 16.70 -0.68
N SER A 88 4.31 16.02 -0.21
CA SER A 88 2.97 16.60 -0.02
C SER A 88 2.66 16.97 1.44
N PHE A 89 3.29 16.28 2.40
CA PHE A 89 2.96 16.42 3.82
C PHE A 89 3.24 17.83 4.37
N LEU A 90 4.43 18.37 4.09
CA LEU A 90 4.91 19.69 4.53
C LEU A 90 5.35 20.55 3.33
N LYS A 91 5.40 21.88 3.52
CA LYS A 91 5.79 22.82 2.45
C LYS A 91 7.24 22.68 1.98
N LYS A 92 8.18 22.42 2.90
CA LYS A 92 9.62 22.38 2.61
C LYS A 92 10.07 20.93 2.37
N ARG A 93 10.65 20.64 1.20
CA ARG A 93 11.12 19.30 0.83
C ARG A 93 12.12 18.71 1.84
N LYS A 94 13.11 19.51 2.28
CA LYS A 94 14.08 19.09 3.29
C LYS A 94 13.42 18.60 4.59
N VAL A 95 12.34 19.25 5.04
CA VAL A 95 11.64 18.85 6.26
C VAL A 95 10.85 17.56 6.03
N ASN A 96 10.23 17.38 4.86
CA ASN A 96 9.64 16.09 4.50
C ASN A 96 10.70 14.98 4.51
N ASP A 97 11.87 15.21 3.94
CA ASP A 97 12.94 14.20 3.93
C ASP A 97 13.39 13.82 5.34
N ILE A 98 13.53 14.79 6.25
CA ILE A 98 13.87 14.53 7.65
C ILE A 98 12.75 13.74 8.35
N ILE A 99 11.50 14.18 8.25
CA ILE A 99 10.36 13.53 8.92
C ILE A 99 10.15 12.12 8.36
N GLY A 100 10.19 11.93 7.05
CA GLY A 100 10.07 10.63 6.41
C GLY A 100 11.19 9.68 6.83
N PHE A 101 12.43 10.19 6.93
CA PHE A 101 13.55 9.41 7.46
C PHE A 101 13.35 9.05 8.94
N VAL A 102 12.86 9.96 9.78
CA VAL A 102 12.55 9.64 11.19
C VAL A 102 11.46 8.56 11.28
N CYS A 103 10.40 8.67 10.48
CA CYS A 103 9.32 7.67 10.45
C CYS A 103 9.83 6.26 10.08
N SER A 104 10.89 6.17 9.27
CA SER A 104 11.48 4.87 8.86
C SER A 104 12.02 4.04 10.03
N PHE A 105 12.47 4.67 11.11
CA PHE A 105 12.92 3.94 12.31
C PHE A 105 11.77 3.23 13.02
N PHE A 106 10.55 3.75 12.91
CA PHE A 106 9.36 3.16 13.48
C PHE A 106 8.76 2.11 12.55
N SER A 107 8.58 2.46 11.27
CA SER A 107 7.94 1.60 10.27
C SER A 107 8.84 0.46 9.81
N SER A 108 10.15 0.55 10.07
CA SER A 108 11.16 -0.35 9.52
C SER A 108 11.26 -0.32 7.99
N ILE A 109 10.67 0.68 7.32
CA ILE A 109 10.65 0.82 5.85
C ILE A 109 11.64 1.91 5.41
N PRO A 110 12.67 1.62 4.60
CA PRO A 110 13.72 2.58 4.30
C PRO A 110 13.25 3.72 3.41
N TYR A 111 13.17 4.92 3.99
CA TYR A 111 12.47 6.08 3.43
C TYR A 111 12.84 6.39 1.97
N THR A 112 14.12 6.67 1.67
CA THR A 112 14.49 7.14 0.32
C THR A 112 14.33 6.06 -0.75
N TYR A 113 14.68 4.80 -0.44
CA TYR A 113 14.52 3.69 -1.38
C TYR A 113 13.05 3.41 -1.64
N TRP A 114 12.27 3.24 -0.57
CA TRP A 114 10.85 2.97 -0.68
C TRP A 114 10.12 4.12 -1.39
N ALA A 115 10.43 5.39 -1.11
CA ALA A 115 9.81 6.52 -1.79
C ALA A 115 10.09 6.56 -3.30
N ARG A 116 11.28 6.12 -3.73
CA ARG A 116 11.64 6.04 -5.15
C ARG A 116 10.91 4.90 -5.86
N VAL A 117 10.88 3.71 -5.26
CA VAL A 117 10.09 2.57 -5.76
C VAL A 117 8.60 2.92 -5.82
N HIS A 118 8.08 3.56 -4.78
CA HIS A 118 6.68 3.96 -4.72
C HIS A 118 6.34 5.07 -5.74
N SER A 119 7.25 6.02 -5.98
CA SER A 119 7.08 7.00 -7.06
C SER A 119 7.05 6.34 -8.44
N TYR A 120 7.79 5.24 -8.64
CA TYR A 120 7.73 4.46 -9.87
C TYR A 120 6.36 3.78 -10.01
N HIS A 121 5.87 3.14 -8.95
CA HIS A 121 4.51 2.57 -8.89
C HIS A 121 3.43 3.57 -9.29
N HIS A 122 3.44 4.78 -8.74
CA HIS A 122 2.49 5.84 -9.12
C HIS A 122 2.53 6.22 -10.59
N GLY A 123 3.69 6.12 -11.24
CA GLY A 123 3.86 6.43 -12.66
C GLY A 123 3.42 5.31 -13.60
N HIS A 124 3.36 4.06 -13.10
CA HIS A 124 3.17 2.86 -13.91
C HIS A 124 2.02 1.97 -13.40
N THR A 125 1.24 2.43 -12.42
CA THR A 125 0.11 1.68 -11.87
C THR A 125 -0.84 1.28 -13.00
N GLY A 126 -1.30 0.03 -12.99
CA GLY A 126 -2.16 -0.50 -14.05
C GLY A 126 -1.43 -0.89 -15.35
N GLN A 127 -0.09 -0.80 -15.40
CA GLN A 127 0.70 -1.35 -16.51
C GLN A 127 1.14 -2.78 -16.20
N LEU A 128 0.76 -3.74 -17.05
CA LEU A 128 1.07 -5.16 -16.84
C LEU A 128 2.58 -5.42 -16.83
N GLU A 129 3.38 -4.68 -17.60
CA GLU A 129 4.85 -4.83 -17.66
C GLU A 129 5.56 -4.46 -16.35
N HIS A 130 4.90 -3.73 -15.46
CA HIS A 130 5.50 -3.13 -14.26
C HIS A 130 4.78 -3.51 -12.95
N ARG A 131 3.86 -4.47 -13.02
CA ARG A 131 2.97 -4.90 -11.93
C ARG A 131 3.68 -5.48 -10.71
N ASP A 132 4.94 -5.86 -10.82
CA ASP A 132 5.77 -6.44 -9.77
C ASP A 132 6.59 -5.39 -8.99
N ILE A 133 6.57 -4.12 -9.42
CA ILE A 133 7.33 -3.03 -8.80
C ILE A 133 6.41 -2.15 -7.95
N GLY A 134 6.50 -2.34 -6.63
CA GLY A 134 5.74 -1.53 -5.66
C GLY A 134 4.30 -2.00 -5.44
N ASP A 135 3.95 -3.18 -5.98
CA ASP A 135 2.68 -3.88 -5.77
C ASP A 135 2.95 -5.38 -5.54
N ILE A 136 1.90 -6.14 -5.24
CA ILE A 136 1.96 -7.59 -5.08
C ILE A 136 1.88 -8.23 -6.46
N ASP A 137 2.85 -9.07 -6.83
CA ASP A 137 2.83 -9.72 -8.13
C ASP A 137 1.59 -10.63 -8.34
N PHE A 138 1.12 -10.66 -9.58
CA PHE A 138 0.07 -11.54 -10.07
C PHE A 138 0.30 -11.91 -11.53
N LEU A 139 -0.34 -12.99 -11.98
CA LEU A 139 -0.20 -13.47 -13.34
C LEU A 139 -1.46 -13.19 -14.15
N THR A 140 -1.30 -13.01 -15.45
CA THR A 140 -2.43 -13.11 -16.38
C THR A 140 -2.87 -14.56 -16.53
N VAL A 141 -4.08 -14.77 -17.04
CA VAL A 141 -4.60 -16.11 -17.33
C VAL A 141 -3.68 -16.86 -18.29
N GLU A 142 -3.18 -16.21 -19.34
CA GLU A 142 -2.26 -16.81 -20.31
C GLU A 142 -0.92 -17.20 -19.68
N GLU A 143 -0.35 -16.32 -18.85
CA GLU A 143 0.89 -16.59 -18.12
C GLU A 143 0.72 -17.80 -17.20
N TYR A 144 -0.37 -17.86 -16.43
CA TYR A 144 -0.67 -19.00 -15.56
C TYR A 144 -0.91 -20.29 -16.35
N ARG A 145 -1.55 -20.22 -17.51
CA ARG A 145 -1.76 -21.37 -18.40
C ARG A 145 -0.43 -21.94 -18.91
N LYS A 146 0.56 -21.09 -19.21
CA LYS A 146 1.89 -21.51 -19.66
C LYS A 146 2.75 -22.16 -18.57
N LEU A 147 2.43 -21.97 -17.29
CA LEU A 147 3.19 -22.57 -16.19
C LEU A 147 3.05 -24.10 -16.11
N GLY A 148 4.17 -24.77 -15.81
CA GLY A 148 4.18 -26.18 -15.41
C GLY A 148 3.51 -26.42 -14.05
N LYS A 149 3.22 -27.69 -13.73
CA LYS A 149 2.50 -28.07 -12.50
C LYS A 149 3.16 -27.54 -11.22
N TRP A 150 4.50 -27.57 -11.15
CA TRP A 150 5.25 -27.11 -9.99
C TRP A 150 5.19 -25.59 -9.82
N ASP A 151 5.33 -24.81 -10.89
CA ASP A 151 5.27 -23.35 -10.79
C ASP A 151 3.84 -22.86 -10.52
N ARG A 152 2.82 -23.56 -11.04
CA ARG A 152 1.42 -23.33 -10.63
C ARG A 152 1.23 -23.59 -9.13
N PHE A 153 1.86 -24.63 -8.57
CA PHE A 153 1.82 -24.89 -7.13
C PHE A 153 2.49 -23.77 -6.33
N LYS A 154 3.72 -23.36 -6.68
CA LYS A 154 4.42 -22.23 -6.03
C LYS A 154 3.58 -20.96 -6.07
N TYR A 155 3.01 -20.63 -7.23
CA TYR A 155 2.17 -19.45 -7.39
C TYR A 155 0.92 -19.51 -6.52
N ARG A 156 0.23 -20.67 -6.47
CA ARG A 156 -0.92 -20.87 -5.59
C ARG A 156 -0.55 -20.76 -4.11
N ALA A 157 0.61 -21.28 -3.71
CA ALA A 157 1.12 -21.19 -2.35
C ALA A 157 1.43 -19.73 -1.98
N PHE A 158 2.17 -19.00 -2.83
CA PHE A 158 2.44 -17.58 -2.67
C PHE A 158 1.16 -16.76 -2.54
N ARG A 159 0.17 -17.02 -3.41
CA ARG A 159 -1.12 -16.34 -3.39
C ARG A 159 -2.04 -16.82 -2.26
N HIS A 160 -1.70 -17.82 -1.45
CA HIS A 160 -2.58 -18.26 -0.36
C HIS A 160 -2.78 -17.14 0.68
N PRO A 161 -3.99 -16.85 1.20
CA PRO A 161 -4.23 -15.69 2.08
C PRO A 161 -3.31 -15.63 3.30
N VAL A 162 -3.06 -16.75 3.98
CA VAL A 162 -2.13 -16.79 5.13
C VAL A 162 -0.70 -16.46 4.69
N VAL A 163 -0.26 -16.96 3.54
CA VAL A 163 1.08 -16.67 3.04
C VAL A 163 1.17 -15.18 2.69
N LEU A 164 0.21 -14.67 1.92
CA LEU A 164 0.23 -13.31 1.39
C LEU A 164 0.06 -12.24 2.46
N PHE A 165 -0.77 -12.47 3.48
CA PHE A 165 -1.10 -11.45 4.49
C PHE A 165 -0.41 -11.66 5.84
N VAL A 166 0.26 -12.80 6.07
CA VAL A 166 0.97 -13.05 7.34
C VAL A 166 2.45 -13.32 7.10
N ILE A 167 2.81 -14.22 6.19
CA ILE A 167 4.22 -14.63 5.99
C ILE A 167 4.98 -13.61 5.13
N VAL A 168 4.44 -13.23 3.98
CA VAL A 168 5.05 -12.28 3.04
C VAL A 168 5.34 -10.92 3.71
N PRO A 169 4.44 -10.32 4.52
CA PRO A 169 4.75 -9.05 5.19
C PRO A 169 5.94 -9.14 6.14
N VAL A 170 6.07 -10.25 6.88
CA VAL A 170 7.20 -10.47 7.79
C VAL A 170 8.52 -10.57 7.01
N ILE A 171 8.53 -11.35 5.93
CA ILE A 171 9.71 -11.49 5.08
C ILE A 171 10.03 -10.17 4.37
N TYR A 172 9.02 -9.45 3.91
CA TYR A 172 9.20 -8.19 3.19
C TYR A 172 9.79 -7.10 4.09
N LEU A 173 9.18 -6.87 5.26
CA LEU A 173 9.61 -5.85 6.22
C LEU A 173 10.94 -6.22 6.91
N GLY A 174 11.16 -7.50 7.18
CA GLY A 174 12.36 -7.99 7.86
C GLY A 174 13.57 -8.15 6.95
N VAL A 175 13.37 -8.63 5.73
CA VAL A 175 14.46 -9.08 4.84
C VAL A 175 14.46 -8.31 3.52
N MET A 176 13.37 -8.35 2.75
CA MET A 176 13.40 -7.83 1.36
C MET A 176 13.69 -6.33 1.32
N LEU A 177 13.14 -5.54 2.24
CA LEU A 177 13.44 -4.11 2.35
C LEU A 177 14.86 -3.79 2.81
N ARG A 178 15.64 -4.78 3.24
CA ARG A 178 17.07 -4.59 3.57
C ARG A 178 17.97 -4.70 2.35
N ILE A 179 17.45 -5.23 1.25
CA ILE A 179 18.20 -5.53 0.04
C ILE A 179 17.68 -4.63 -1.10
N PRO A 180 18.54 -3.86 -1.80
CA PRO A 180 18.14 -3.07 -2.96
C PRO A 180 17.89 -3.96 -4.20
N SER A 181 16.81 -4.76 -4.21
CA SER A 181 16.52 -5.68 -5.33
C SER A 181 16.09 -4.94 -6.60
N ILE A 182 15.33 -3.85 -6.47
CA ILE A 182 14.98 -2.96 -7.58
C ILE A 182 16.08 -1.93 -7.80
N SER A 183 16.54 -1.83 -9.05
CA SER A 183 17.60 -0.90 -9.46
C SER A 183 17.34 -0.38 -10.87
N PHE A 184 17.49 0.94 -11.04
CA PHE A 184 17.49 1.59 -12.33
C PHE A 184 18.78 2.40 -12.50
N GLU A 185 19.07 2.83 -13.73
CA GLU A 185 20.22 3.69 -14.01
C GLU A 185 20.21 4.93 -13.09
N GLY A 186 21.37 5.27 -12.52
CA GLY A 186 21.52 6.40 -11.60
C GLY A 186 21.08 6.15 -10.13
N TRP A 187 20.62 4.95 -9.76
CA TRP A 187 20.13 4.66 -8.40
C TRP A 187 21.20 4.37 -7.34
N LYS A 188 22.49 4.45 -7.68
CA LYS A 188 23.60 4.24 -6.73
C LYS A 188 23.44 5.04 -5.42
N LYS A 189 23.06 6.32 -5.50
CA LYS A 189 22.82 7.17 -4.32
C LYS A 189 21.60 6.74 -3.50
N VAL A 190 20.59 6.15 -4.13
CA VAL A 190 19.38 5.63 -3.48
C VAL A 190 19.73 4.40 -2.65
N HIS A 191 20.51 3.47 -3.21
CA HIS A 191 20.98 2.27 -2.51
C HIS A 191 21.91 2.60 -1.34
N ILE A 192 22.85 3.54 -1.51
CA ILE A 192 23.68 4.01 -0.39
C ILE A 192 22.81 4.52 0.77
N LYS A 193 21.77 5.32 0.48
CA LYS A 193 20.85 5.80 1.49
C LYS A 193 20.04 4.68 2.15
N GLN A 194 19.68 3.63 1.41
CA GLN A 194 19.05 2.44 1.99
C GLN A 194 19.98 1.74 2.97
N HIS A 195 21.23 1.49 2.59
CA HIS A 195 22.22 0.86 3.47
C HIS A 195 22.49 1.70 4.73
N ILE A 196 22.63 3.03 4.59
CA ILE A 196 22.75 3.93 5.74
C ILE A 196 21.52 3.81 6.65
N ASN A 197 20.32 3.81 6.09
CA ASN A 197 19.10 3.66 6.88
C ASN A 197 19.02 2.30 7.58
N ASN A 198 19.41 1.20 6.91
CA ASN A 198 19.47 -0.13 7.50
C ASN A 198 20.46 -0.19 8.68
N LEU A 199 21.66 0.39 8.52
CA LEU A 199 22.68 0.46 9.57
C LEU A 199 22.17 1.24 10.78
N LEU A 200 21.50 2.36 10.55
CA LEU A 200 20.97 3.19 11.64
C LEU A 200 19.76 2.54 12.32
N ILE A 201 18.86 1.87 11.59
CA ILE A 201 17.78 1.07 12.20
C ILE A 201 18.38 -0.05 13.04
N ALA A 202 19.38 -0.77 12.53
CA ALA A 202 20.05 -1.83 13.28
C ALA A 202 20.69 -1.28 14.56
N ALA A 203 21.42 -0.16 14.48
CA ALA A 203 22.03 0.48 15.64
C ALA A 203 20.98 0.90 16.69
N VAL A 204 19.87 1.52 16.26
CA VAL A 204 18.78 1.91 17.15
C VAL A 204 18.13 0.70 17.79
N TYR A 205 17.80 -0.35 17.01
CA TYR A 205 17.08 -1.52 17.53
C TYR A 205 17.97 -2.37 18.45
N ILE A 206 19.25 -2.52 18.14
CA ILE A 206 20.24 -3.16 19.00
C ILE A 206 20.39 -2.35 20.30
N GLY A 207 20.55 -1.03 20.20
CA GLY A 207 20.64 -0.15 21.36
C GLY A 207 19.41 -0.24 22.27
N LEU A 208 18.20 -0.18 21.71
CA LEU A 208 16.96 -0.37 22.46
C LEU A 208 16.84 -1.77 23.06
N GLY A 209 17.29 -2.80 22.34
CA GLY A 209 17.33 -4.18 22.85
C GLY A 209 18.28 -4.33 24.05
N PHE A 210 19.42 -3.64 24.07
CA PHE A 210 20.31 -3.60 25.23
C PHE A 210 19.69 -2.81 26.39
N LEU A 211 19.11 -1.64 26.12
CA LEU A 211 18.58 -0.75 27.16
C LEU A 211 17.30 -1.27 27.83
N LEU A 212 16.43 -1.94 27.07
CA LEU A 212 15.09 -2.33 27.51
C LEU A 212 14.94 -3.84 27.71
N GLY A 213 16.02 -4.59 27.52
CA GLY A 213 16.00 -6.05 27.49
C GLY A 213 15.55 -6.59 26.13
N TRP A 214 16.39 -7.40 25.51
CA TRP A 214 16.19 -7.84 24.12
C TRP A 214 14.90 -8.66 23.94
N LYS A 215 14.51 -9.46 24.96
CA LYS A 215 13.26 -10.25 24.94
C LYS A 215 12.03 -9.35 24.92
N ALA A 216 11.97 -8.38 25.84
CA ALA A 216 10.86 -7.44 25.91
C ALA A 216 10.79 -6.57 24.65
N PHE A 217 11.94 -6.07 24.16
CA PHE A 217 12.00 -5.34 22.90
C PHE A 217 11.50 -6.16 21.70
N LEU A 218 11.92 -7.42 21.57
CA LEU A 218 11.47 -8.29 20.49
C LEU A 218 9.96 -8.53 20.55
N ILE A 219 9.40 -8.77 21.75
CA ILE A 219 7.96 -8.95 21.94
C ILE A 219 7.20 -7.67 21.58
N VAL A 220 7.62 -6.52 22.12
CA VAL A 220 6.93 -5.24 21.93
C VAL A 220 7.07 -4.75 20.49
N GLN A 221 8.29 -4.51 20.03
CA GLN A 221 8.53 -3.97 18.69
C GLN A 221 8.18 -5.00 17.60
N GLY A 222 8.49 -6.27 17.82
CA GLY A 222 8.18 -7.34 16.87
C GLY A 222 6.67 -7.54 16.68
N SER A 223 5.87 -7.51 17.75
CA SER A 223 4.40 -7.61 17.62
C SER A 223 3.80 -6.41 16.89
N ILE A 224 4.28 -5.19 17.16
CA ILE A 224 3.83 -3.98 16.44
C ILE A 224 4.13 -4.12 14.94
N ILE A 225 5.36 -4.47 14.56
CA ILE A 225 5.76 -4.64 13.15
C ILE A 225 4.96 -5.77 12.49
N PHE A 226 4.74 -6.87 13.20
CA PHE A 226 3.95 -8.01 12.72
C PHE A 226 2.52 -7.60 12.36
N PHE A 227 1.79 -7.00 13.30
CA PHE A 227 0.42 -6.55 13.05
C PHE A 227 0.35 -5.40 12.04
N PHE A 228 1.34 -4.50 12.04
CA PHE A 228 1.46 -3.46 11.02
C PHE A 228 1.60 -4.05 9.62
N GLY A 229 2.44 -5.08 9.45
CA GLY A 229 2.59 -5.79 8.19
C GLY A 229 1.28 -6.37 7.69
N ILE A 230 0.53 -7.06 8.55
CA ILE A 230 -0.80 -7.62 8.20
C ILE A 230 -1.75 -6.51 7.74
N ILE A 231 -1.89 -5.44 8.52
CA ILE A 231 -2.83 -4.36 8.24
C ILE A 231 -2.44 -3.63 6.95
N ALA A 232 -1.16 -3.27 6.79
CA ALA A 232 -0.67 -2.54 5.63
C ALA A 232 -0.84 -3.36 4.34
N PHE A 233 -0.41 -4.62 4.33
CA PHE A 233 -0.54 -5.48 3.16
C PHE A 233 -2.00 -5.71 2.78
N TRP A 234 -2.89 -5.94 3.76
CA TRP A 234 -4.32 -6.04 3.49
C TRP A 234 -4.85 -4.77 2.82
N PHE A 235 -4.53 -3.62 3.40
CA PHE A 235 -5.06 -2.33 2.96
C PHE A 235 -4.63 -1.98 1.53
N PHE A 236 -3.33 -2.09 1.21
CA PHE A 236 -2.85 -1.77 -0.13
C PHE A 236 -3.25 -2.85 -1.15
N TYR A 237 -3.35 -4.12 -0.75
CA TYR A 237 -3.85 -5.18 -1.62
C TYR A 237 -5.27 -4.90 -2.10
N VAL A 238 -6.23 -4.62 -1.20
CA VAL A 238 -7.63 -4.39 -1.61
C VAL A 238 -7.81 -3.08 -2.38
N GLN A 239 -6.83 -2.18 -2.27
CA GLN A 239 -6.78 -0.95 -3.02
C GLN A 239 -6.33 -1.16 -4.46
N HIS A 240 -5.48 -2.16 -4.75
CA HIS A 240 -4.93 -2.38 -6.09
C HIS A 240 -5.46 -3.64 -6.80
N GLN A 241 -5.81 -4.66 -6.02
CA GLN A 241 -6.23 -5.99 -6.48
C GLN A 241 -7.66 -6.29 -6.07
N HIS A 242 -8.57 -5.70 -6.82
CA HIS A 242 -10.00 -5.99 -6.78
C HIS A 242 -10.48 -6.46 -8.14
N GLU A 243 -11.69 -7.03 -8.20
CA GLU A 243 -12.22 -7.68 -9.41
C GLU A 243 -12.17 -6.72 -10.62
N HIS A 244 -12.71 -5.52 -10.46
CA HIS A 244 -12.80 -4.52 -11.55
C HIS A 244 -11.63 -3.54 -11.60
N THR A 245 -10.42 -3.98 -11.21
CA THR A 245 -9.22 -3.15 -11.36
C THR A 245 -8.90 -2.90 -12.83
N TYR A 246 -8.00 -1.96 -13.10
CA TYR A 246 -7.55 -1.64 -14.45
C TYR A 246 -6.11 -2.11 -14.63
N MET A 247 -5.92 -3.04 -15.56
CA MET A 247 -4.60 -3.49 -16.00
C MET A 247 -4.56 -3.55 -17.53
N GLN A 248 -3.57 -2.91 -18.12
CA GLN A 248 -3.34 -2.87 -19.56
C GLN A 248 -1.85 -2.99 -19.86
N TRP A 249 -1.52 -3.51 -21.03
CA TRP A 249 -0.19 -3.37 -21.60
C TRP A 249 0.07 -1.89 -21.92
N THR A 250 1.33 -1.46 -21.83
CA THR A 250 1.74 -0.05 -21.93
C THR A 250 1.21 0.63 -23.19
N LYS A 251 1.10 -0.10 -24.32
CA LYS A 251 0.55 0.42 -25.59
C LYS A 251 -0.90 0.93 -25.47
N ASN A 252 -1.70 0.31 -24.61
CA ASN A 252 -3.13 0.61 -24.43
C ASN A 252 -3.41 1.31 -23.10
N TRP A 253 -2.36 1.71 -22.37
CA TRP A 253 -2.49 2.25 -21.03
C TRP A 253 -2.88 3.75 -21.05
N ASP A 254 -3.80 4.14 -20.16
CA ASP A 254 -4.15 5.53 -19.90
C ASP A 254 -4.03 5.83 -18.41
N TYR A 255 -3.27 6.87 -18.10
CA TYR A 255 -2.96 7.28 -16.73
C TYR A 255 -4.22 7.63 -15.92
N LEU A 256 -5.16 8.38 -16.52
CA LEU A 256 -6.35 8.84 -15.80
C LEU A 256 -7.25 7.65 -15.42
N THR A 257 -7.47 6.75 -16.35
CA THR A 257 -8.26 5.54 -16.14
C THR A 257 -7.56 4.61 -15.14
N ALA A 258 -6.24 4.43 -15.25
CA ALA A 258 -5.47 3.64 -14.30
C ALA A 258 -5.56 4.21 -12.88
N ALA A 259 -5.43 5.53 -12.71
CA ALA A 259 -5.54 6.17 -11.40
C ALA A 259 -6.92 6.02 -10.76
N ILE A 260 -8.00 6.06 -11.56
CA ILE A 260 -9.38 6.03 -11.06
C ILE A 260 -9.94 4.61 -10.91
N LYS A 261 -9.70 3.72 -11.88
CA LYS A 261 -10.23 2.35 -11.88
C LYS A 261 -9.23 1.33 -11.33
N GLY A 262 -7.92 1.58 -11.45
CA GLY A 262 -6.87 0.71 -10.94
C GLY A 262 -6.68 0.81 -9.42
N ALA A 263 -7.38 1.74 -8.77
CA ALA A 263 -7.40 1.89 -7.33
C ALA A 263 -8.83 1.91 -6.79
N SER A 264 -9.09 1.27 -5.65
CA SER A 264 -10.40 1.30 -4.99
C SER A 264 -10.57 2.48 -4.02
N PHE A 265 -11.82 2.92 -3.84
CA PHE A 265 -12.19 3.73 -2.68
C PHE A 265 -12.59 2.79 -1.55
N TYR A 266 -11.72 2.68 -0.54
CA TYR A 266 -12.00 1.86 0.63
C TYR A 266 -12.91 2.63 1.60
N LYS A 267 -14.22 2.41 1.50
CA LYS A 267 -15.28 3.05 2.28
C LYS A 267 -15.30 2.48 3.71
N LEU A 268 -14.53 3.11 4.59
CA LEU A 268 -14.41 2.73 5.99
C LEU A 268 -15.22 3.66 6.90
N PRO A 269 -15.60 3.20 8.11
CA PRO A 269 -16.13 4.10 9.12
C PRO A 269 -15.10 5.19 9.46
N ARG A 270 -15.59 6.34 9.95
CA ARG A 270 -14.77 7.54 10.18
C ARG A 270 -13.55 7.29 11.06
N PHE A 271 -13.66 6.43 12.08
CA PHE A 271 -12.55 6.12 12.96
C PHE A 271 -11.45 5.33 12.25
N LEU A 272 -11.79 4.40 11.35
CA LEU A 272 -10.80 3.68 10.55
C LEU A 272 -10.17 4.60 9.50
N HIS A 273 -10.94 5.49 8.86
CA HIS A 273 -10.34 6.52 8.02
C HIS A 273 -9.36 7.42 8.79
N PHE A 274 -9.63 7.70 10.08
CA PHE A 274 -8.63 8.33 10.93
C PHE A 274 -7.41 7.42 11.10
N LEU A 275 -7.58 6.18 11.57
CA LEU A 275 -6.46 5.23 11.80
C LEU A 275 -5.65 4.91 10.53
N THR A 276 -6.21 5.09 9.33
CA THR A 276 -5.52 4.88 8.06
C THR A 276 -5.25 6.20 7.33
N GLY A 277 -5.18 7.34 8.04
CA GLY A 277 -4.78 8.64 7.46
C GLY A 277 -5.59 9.08 6.24
N ASN A 278 -6.85 8.68 6.09
CA ASN A 278 -7.67 8.88 4.89
C ASN A 278 -7.09 8.30 3.59
N ILE A 279 -6.06 7.45 3.62
CA ILE A 279 -5.48 6.85 2.41
C ILE A 279 -6.45 5.88 1.69
N GLY A 280 -7.59 5.57 2.32
CA GLY A 280 -8.72 4.86 1.69
C GLY A 280 -9.28 5.54 0.44
N TYR A 281 -9.09 6.86 0.28
CA TYR A 281 -9.37 7.59 -0.97
C TYR A 281 -8.23 7.41 -1.99
N HIS A 282 -7.83 6.15 -2.22
CA HIS A 282 -6.59 5.82 -2.91
C HIS A 282 -6.58 6.23 -4.37
N HIS A 283 -7.72 6.14 -5.04
CA HIS A 283 -7.88 6.60 -6.42
C HIS A 283 -7.61 8.09 -6.59
N ILE A 284 -8.00 8.92 -5.63
CA ILE A 284 -7.64 10.36 -5.64
C ILE A 284 -6.15 10.53 -5.37
N HIS A 285 -5.58 9.69 -4.48
CA HIS A 285 -4.16 9.69 -4.20
C HIS A 285 -3.32 9.29 -5.43
N HIS A 286 -3.72 8.27 -6.20
CA HIS A 286 -3.08 7.90 -7.46
C HIS A 286 -3.26 8.95 -8.54
N LEU A 287 -4.44 9.57 -8.60
CA LEU A 287 -4.71 10.68 -9.51
C LEU A 287 -3.78 11.87 -9.23
N SER A 288 -3.46 12.14 -7.96
CA SER A 288 -2.45 13.11 -7.59
C SER A 288 -1.84 12.84 -6.22
N SER A 289 -0.68 12.21 -6.20
CA SER A 289 0.04 11.86 -4.96
C SER A 289 0.54 13.09 -4.19
N ARG A 290 0.51 14.26 -4.83
CA ARG A 290 0.80 15.57 -4.24
C ARG A 290 -0.32 16.10 -3.32
N ILE A 291 -1.50 15.47 -3.30
CA ILE A 291 -2.52 15.80 -2.31
C ILE A 291 -2.13 15.13 -0.98
N PRO A 292 -1.84 15.88 0.09
CA PRO A 292 -1.58 15.27 1.39
C PRO A 292 -2.82 14.55 1.90
N ASN A 293 -2.60 13.49 2.65
CA ASN A 293 -3.61 12.59 3.16
C ASN A 293 -4.74 13.33 3.93
N TYR A 294 -4.41 14.39 4.67
CA TYR A 294 -5.39 15.21 5.40
C TYR A 294 -6.30 16.08 4.51
N ASN A 295 -6.04 16.14 3.20
CA ASN A 295 -6.89 16.82 2.22
C ASN A 295 -7.67 15.86 1.32
N LEU A 296 -7.36 14.56 1.29
CA LEU A 296 -8.00 13.57 0.40
C LEU A 296 -9.52 13.52 0.59
N ARG A 297 -9.99 13.38 1.83
CA ARG A 297 -11.42 13.35 2.16
C ARG A 297 -12.14 14.63 1.72
N ARG A 298 -11.49 15.79 1.87
CA ARG A 298 -12.06 17.08 1.44
C ARG A 298 -12.18 17.14 -0.08
N CYS A 299 -11.14 16.73 -0.80
CA CYS A 299 -11.15 16.63 -2.26
C CYS A 299 -12.30 15.73 -2.76
N ALA A 300 -12.46 14.55 -2.15
CA ALA A 300 -13.54 13.63 -2.47
C ALA A 300 -14.94 14.23 -2.23
N LYS A 301 -15.15 14.87 -1.08
CA LYS A 301 -16.45 15.40 -0.67
C LYS A 301 -16.89 16.58 -1.54
N GLU A 302 -15.97 17.50 -1.83
CA GLU A 302 -16.25 18.71 -2.62
C GLU A 302 -16.34 18.43 -4.13
N ASN A 303 -15.85 17.26 -4.60
CA ASN A 303 -15.85 16.90 -6.02
C ASN A 303 -16.41 15.48 -6.23
N PRO A 304 -17.73 15.28 -6.12
CA PRO A 304 -18.36 13.97 -6.28
C PRO A 304 -18.06 13.28 -7.62
N VAL A 305 -17.70 14.05 -8.66
CA VAL A 305 -17.30 13.52 -9.97
C VAL A 305 -16.10 12.56 -9.87
N LEU A 306 -15.16 12.80 -8.93
CA LEU A 306 -14.01 11.92 -8.69
C LEU A 306 -14.41 10.57 -8.05
N GLN A 307 -15.66 10.43 -7.62
CA GLN A 307 -16.20 9.20 -7.02
C GLN A 307 -17.14 8.44 -7.98
N LYS A 308 -17.31 8.93 -9.21
CA LYS A 308 -18.28 8.39 -10.18
C LYS A 308 -17.84 7.04 -10.75
N TYR A 309 -16.56 6.89 -11.07
CA TYR A 309 -16.02 5.74 -11.82
C TYR A 309 -15.16 4.78 -10.98
N VAL A 310 -14.92 5.09 -9.70
CA VAL A 310 -14.10 4.28 -8.79
C VAL A 310 -14.86 3.06 -8.27
N THR A 311 -14.16 1.94 -8.11
CA THR A 311 -14.70 0.78 -7.38
C THR A 311 -14.77 1.09 -5.89
N LYS A 312 -15.98 1.11 -5.32
CA LYS A 312 -16.20 1.37 -3.89
C LYS A 312 -16.31 0.06 -3.12
N VAL A 313 -15.51 -0.08 -2.09
CA VAL A 313 -15.40 -1.34 -1.33
C VAL A 313 -15.53 -1.04 0.15
N SER A 314 -16.36 -1.79 0.88
CA SER A 314 -16.37 -1.78 2.35
C SER A 314 -15.52 -2.92 2.93
N PHE A 315 -15.25 -2.92 4.24
CA PHE A 315 -14.41 -3.94 4.86
C PHE A 315 -14.88 -5.38 4.59
N PHE A 316 -16.17 -5.66 4.74
CA PHE A 316 -16.67 -7.02 4.48
C PHE A 316 -16.71 -7.37 3.00
N GLN A 317 -16.91 -6.38 2.12
CA GLN A 317 -16.85 -6.59 0.66
C GLN A 317 -15.44 -6.80 0.15
N SER A 318 -14.41 -6.37 0.89
CA SER A 318 -13.01 -6.59 0.49
C SER A 318 -12.52 -8.01 0.83
N LEU A 319 -13.14 -8.69 1.79
CA LEU A 319 -12.74 -10.05 2.20
C LEU A 319 -12.70 -11.04 1.02
N PRO A 320 -13.73 -11.16 0.17
CA PRO A 320 -13.69 -12.07 -0.98
C PRO A 320 -12.61 -11.73 -2.02
N MET A 321 -12.13 -10.48 -2.07
CA MET A 321 -11.11 -10.04 -3.03
C MET A 321 -9.77 -10.72 -2.82
N MET A 322 -9.54 -11.29 -1.63
CA MET A 322 -8.37 -12.15 -1.43
C MET A 322 -8.37 -13.36 -2.36
N PHE A 323 -9.50 -13.76 -2.94
CA PHE A 323 -9.58 -14.87 -3.89
C PHE A 323 -9.37 -14.44 -5.34
N ASN A 324 -9.22 -13.16 -5.63
CA ASN A 324 -8.87 -12.64 -6.96
C ASN A 324 -7.39 -12.91 -7.23
N LYS A 325 -7.09 -13.88 -8.11
CA LYS A 325 -5.73 -14.41 -8.27
C LYS A 325 -5.10 -14.06 -9.61
N LEU A 326 -5.87 -14.15 -10.69
CA LEU A 326 -5.35 -14.01 -12.04
C LEU A 326 -6.01 -12.84 -12.75
N TRP A 327 -5.27 -12.10 -13.56
CA TRP A 327 -5.85 -11.10 -14.46
C TRP A 327 -6.33 -11.76 -15.75
N ASP A 328 -7.63 -11.69 -16.01
CA ASP A 328 -8.23 -12.18 -17.26
C ASP A 328 -8.27 -11.02 -18.26
N GLU A 329 -7.36 -11.06 -19.24
CA GLU A 329 -7.22 -10.02 -20.26
C GLU A 329 -8.44 -9.92 -21.19
N GLU A 330 -9.17 -11.03 -21.40
CA GLU A 330 -10.38 -11.04 -22.23
C GLU A 330 -11.55 -10.41 -21.48
N LYS A 331 -11.73 -10.79 -20.20
CA LYS A 331 -12.83 -10.29 -19.36
C LYS A 331 -12.52 -8.94 -18.69
N GLN A 332 -11.27 -8.48 -18.75
CA GLN A 332 -10.80 -7.25 -18.12
C GLN A 332 -11.14 -7.17 -16.62
N ARG A 333 -10.88 -8.28 -15.92
CA ARG A 333 -11.10 -8.36 -14.48
C ARG A 333 -10.20 -9.40 -13.85
N MET A 334 -9.98 -9.27 -12.56
CA MET A 334 -9.35 -10.34 -11.79
C MET A 334 -10.33 -11.50 -11.59
N ILE A 335 -9.85 -12.74 -11.69
CA ILE A 335 -10.65 -13.96 -11.50
C ILE A 335 -10.04 -14.88 -10.44
N THR A 336 -10.88 -15.75 -9.89
CA THR A 336 -10.46 -16.80 -8.96
C THR A 336 -9.83 -18.00 -9.71
N PHE A 337 -9.03 -18.81 -9.00
CA PHE A 337 -8.57 -20.10 -9.56
C PHE A 337 -9.75 -21.02 -9.92
N ARG A 338 -10.87 -20.96 -9.17
CA ARG A 338 -12.07 -21.76 -9.45
C ARG A 338 -12.69 -21.37 -10.79
N GLU A 339 -12.77 -20.09 -11.09
CA GLU A 339 -13.26 -19.61 -12.39
C GLU A 339 -12.33 -20.04 -13.52
N PHE A 340 -11.02 -19.91 -13.34
CA PHE A 340 -10.04 -20.39 -14.32
C PHE A 340 -10.23 -21.87 -14.64
N TYR A 341 -10.21 -22.77 -13.65
CA TYR A 341 -10.37 -24.20 -13.93
C TYR A 341 -11.73 -24.57 -14.52
N ARG A 342 -12.79 -23.80 -14.20
CA ARG A 342 -14.10 -23.97 -14.84
C ARG A 342 -14.11 -23.53 -16.30
N SER A 343 -13.39 -22.47 -16.67
CA SER A 343 -13.27 -22.06 -18.08
C SER A 343 -12.44 -23.06 -18.87
N GLU A 344 -11.31 -23.54 -18.32
CA GLU A 344 -10.47 -24.55 -18.98
C GLU A 344 -11.25 -25.86 -19.23
N ALA A 345 -12.04 -26.32 -18.25
CA ALA A 345 -12.85 -27.52 -18.41
C ALA A 345 -13.90 -27.38 -19.52
N LYS A 346 -14.49 -26.19 -19.70
CA LYS A 346 -15.44 -25.93 -20.79
C LYS A 346 -14.76 -25.90 -22.16
N MET A 347 -13.55 -25.33 -22.24
CA MET A 347 -12.79 -25.27 -23.49
C MET A 347 -12.27 -26.65 -23.94
N ASN A 348 -12.05 -27.58 -23.01
CA ASN A 348 -11.63 -28.94 -23.35
C ASN A 348 -12.80 -29.84 -23.81
N VAL A 349 -14.05 -29.39 -23.65
CA VAL A 349 -15.27 -30.15 -24.00
C VAL A 349 -15.93 -29.60 -25.27
N ALA A 350 -15.62 -28.35 -25.64
CA ALA A 350 -16.04 -27.71 -26.89
C ALA A 350 -14.98 -27.94 -27.97
#